data_AF-A0A2N0LLV8-F1
#
_entry.id   AF-A0A2N0LLV8-F1
#
_cell.length_a   1.000
_cell.length_b   1.000
_cell.length_c   1.000
_cell.angle_alpha   90.00
_cell.angle_beta   90.00
_cell.angle_gamma   90.00
#
_symmetry.space_group_name_H-M   'P 1'
#
loop_
_entity.id
_entity.type
_entity.pdbx_description
1 polymer ?
#
loop_
_entity_poly.entity_id
_entity_poly.type
_entity_poly.pdbx_seq_one_letter_code
_entity_poly.pdbx_strand_id
1 'polypeptide(L)'
;MPELHELFTLAEEDQRLQAYRRKKWQRSAEFRGWLEQEALAALDMGQAVELYRASGGRDTSRFKTNAIEELRDGFDFLLYDNIKLEGRFDECAAPEGAYRVAGAGKEFPSYLLCLSNPALFAVWNANAERLLRQAGLLPDSMKRGPVGIRYLDILEALNQVRARSGRRDFREIDELAYQAAQRKPHS
;
A
#
# COMPACT_ATOMS: atom_id res chain seq x y z
N MET A 1 27.23 -1.24 11.04
CA MET A 1 26.11 -2.16 11.32
C MET A 1 25.83 -3.00 10.07
N PRO A 2 26.53 -4.13 9.90
CA PRO A 2 26.37 -5.02 8.73
C PRO A 2 24.92 -5.48 8.50
N GLU A 3 24.17 -5.70 9.58
CA GLU A 3 22.77 -6.15 9.56
C GLU A 3 21.80 -5.16 8.88
N LEU A 4 22.03 -3.84 9.00
CA LEU A 4 21.19 -2.83 8.34
C LEU A 4 21.47 -2.75 6.84
N HIS A 5 22.73 -2.96 6.42
CA HIS A 5 23.08 -2.98 5.00
C HIS A 5 22.43 -4.18 4.30
N GLU A 6 22.47 -5.35 4.94
CA GLU A 6 21.76 -6.53 4.44
C GLU A 6 20.25 -6.33 4.41
N LEU A 7 19.66 -5.65 5.41
CA LEU A 7 18.23 -5.33 5.45
C LEU A 7 17.79 -4.46 4.27
N PHE A 8 18.67 -3.58 3.78
CA PHE A 8 18.39 -2.62 2.71
C PHE A 8 18.81 -3.07 1.31
N THR A 9 19.26 -4.31 1.18
CA THR A 9 19.64 -4.90 -0.11
C THR A 9 18.53 -5.81 -0.63
N LEU A 10 18.04 -5.56 -1.85
CA LEU A 10 17.10 -6.45 -2.56
C LEU A 10 17.85 -7.60 -3.23
N ALA A 11 17.40 -8.83 -3.00
CA ALA A 11 17.86 -10.02 -3.67
C ALA A 11 17.06 -10.23 -4.96
N GLU A 12 17.46 -9.55 -6.04
CA GLU A 12 16.75 -9.53 -7.33
C GLU A 12 16.49 -10.92 -7.94
N GLU A 13 17.35 -11.89 -7.61
CA GLU A 13 17.28 -13.27 -8.10
C GLU A 13 16.39 -14.19 -7.23
N ASP A 14 15.88 -13.70 -6.09
CA ASP A 14 15.00 -14.48 -5.23
C ASP A 14 13.66 -14.76 -5.92
N GLN A 15 13.35 -16.04 -6.14
CA GLN A 15 12.16 -16.47 -6.87
C GLN A 15 10.84 -16.05 -6.19
N ARG A 16 10.82 -15.96 -4.85
CA ARG A 16 9.62 -15.55 -4.10
C ARG A 16 9.40 -14.05 -4.27
N LEU A 17 10.46 -13.26 -4.20
CA LEU A 17 10.41 -11.83 -4.48
C LEU A 17 9.95 -11.55 -5.91
N GLN A 18 10.47 -12.28 -6.90
CA GLN A 18 10.02 -12.18 -8.29
C GLN A 18 8.53 -12.54 -8.45
N ALA A 19 8.06 -13.60 -7.78
CA ALA A 19 6.65 -13.96 -7.79
C ALA A 19 5.77 -12.87 -7.13
N TYR A 20 6.24 -12.29 -6.03
CA TYR A 20 5.56 -11.18 -5.35
C TYR A 20 5.47 -9.93 -6.26
N ARG A 21 6.58 -9.52 -6.85
CA ARG A 21 6.66 -8.41 -7.82
C ARG A 21 5.72 -8.64 -8.99
N ARG A 22 5.73 -9.85 -9.57
CA ARG A 22 4.81 -10.20 -10.67
C ARG A 22 3.35 -10.06 -10.27
N LYS A 23 2.98 -10.64 -9.13
CA LYS A 23 1.60 -10.62 -8.65
C LYS A 23 1.11 -9.20 -8.36
N LYS A 24 1.95 -8.35 -7.76
CA LYS A 24 1.53 -7.07 -7.21
C LYS A 24 1.73 -5.88 -8.15
N TRP A 25 2.82 -5.89 -8.92
CA TRP A 25 3.31 -4.71 -9.64
C TRP A 25 3.44 -4.89 -11.15
N GLN A 26 3.37 -6.11 -11.70
CA GLN A 26 3.53 -6.33 -13.15
C GLN A 26 2.52 -5.55 -14.00
N ARG A 27 1.29 -5.41 -13.50
CA ARG A 27 0.19 -4.71 -14.18
C ARG A 27 0.02 -3.26 -13.71
N SER A 28 1.02 -2.67 -13.06
CA SER A 28 0.90 -1.33 -12.46
C SER A 28 0.50 -0.26 -13.49
N ALA A 29 1.01 -0.32 -14.72
CA ALA A 29 0.67 0.67 -15.75
C ALA A 29 -0.79 0.58 -16.18
N GLU A 30 -1.29 -0.64 -16.38
CA GLU A 30 -2.71 -0.90 -16.69
C GLU A 30 -3.62 -0.47 -15.54
N PHE A 31 -3.29 -0.89 -14.31
CA PHE A 31 -4.06 -0.56 -13.12
C PHE A 31 -4.08 0.94 -12.84
N ARG A 32 -2.96 1.64 -13.08
CA ARG A 32 -2.90 3.10 -12.99
C ARG A 32 -3.82 3.75 -14.01
N GLY A 33 -3.88 3.24 -15.23
CA GLY A 33 -4.79 3.75 -16.27
C GLY A 33 -6.26 3.64 -15.87
N TRP A 34 -6.65 2.58 -15.14
CA TRP A 34 -8.02 2.46 -14.61
C TRP A 34 -8.34 3.43 -13.47
N LEU A 35 -7.31 3.91 -12.78
CA LEU A 35 -7.41 4.85 -11.67
C LEU A 35 -7.31 6.31 -12.12
N GLU A 36 -7.07 6.59 -13.41
CA GLU A 36 -7.14 7.94 -13.96
C GLU A 36 -8.55 8.52 -13.76
N GLN A 37 -8.63 9.80 -13.41
CA GLN A 37 -9.89 10.41 -12.95
C GLN A 37 -11.01 10.25 -13.99
N GLU A 38 -10.70 10.43 -15.27
CA GLU A 38 -11.64 10.29 -16.38
C GLU A 38 -12.03 8.82 -16.65
N ALA A 39 -11.17 7.86 -16.26
CA ALA A 39 -11.39 6.43 -16.46
C ALA A 39 -12.19 5.79 -15.33
N LEU A 40 -12.22 6.37 -14.13
CA LEU A 40 -12.91 5.83 -12.96
C LEU A 40 -14.39 5.55 -13.24
N ALA A 41 -15.08 6.40 -14.00
CA ALA A 41 -16.48 6.19 -14.36
C ALA A 41 -16.74 4.89 -15.13
N ALA A 42 -15.73 4.40 -15.86
CA ALA A 42 -15.79 3.14 -16.63
C ALA A 42 -15.27 1.93 -15.84
N LEU A 43 -14.63 2.13 -14.68
CA LEU A 43 -14.05 1.06 -13.88
C LEU A 43 -15.11 0.01 -13.49
N ASP A 44 -15.00 -1.22 -13.96
CA ASP A 44 -15.98 -2.26 -13.62
C ASP A 44 -15.60 -3.08 -12.37
N MET A 45 -16.55 -3.89 -11.88
CA MET A 45 -16.33 -4.73 -10.70
C MET A 45 -15.25 -5.80 -10.91
N GLY A 46 -15.02 -6.24 -12.16
CA GLY A 46 -13.92 -7.15 -12.49
C GLY A 46 -12.56 -6.48 -12.25
N GLN A 47 -12.38 -5.28 -12.81
CA GLN A 47 -11.18 -4.45 -12.63
C GLN A 47 -10.95 -4.09 -11.15
N ALA A 48 -12.01 -3.71 -10.43
CA ALA A 48 -11.93 -3.43 -8.99
C ALA A 48 -11.45 -4.66 -8.18
N VAL A 49 -11.94 -5.85 -8.52
CA VAL A 49 -11.49 -7.11 -7.88
C VAL A 49 -10.03 -7.42 -8.20
N GLU A 50 -9.56 -7.09 -9.39
CA GLU A 50 -8.15 -7.28 -9.76
C GLU A 50 -7.22 -6.35 -8.97
N LEU A 51 -7.59 -5.06 -8.83
CA LEU A 51 -6.92 -4.11 -7.94
C LEU A 51 -6.88 -4.63 -6.50
N TYR A 52 -8.02 -5.11 -5.99
CA TYR A 52 -8.12 -5.65 -4.63
C TYR A 52 -7.20 -6.85 -4.42
N ARG A 53 -7.17 -7.80 -5.36
CA ARG A 53 -6.30 -8.99 -5.26
C ARG A 53 -4.82 -8.65 -5.34
N ALA A 54 -4.46 -7.69 -6.19
CA ALA A 54 -3.08 -7.23 -6.34
C ALA A 54 -2.60 -6.51 -5.07
N SER A 55 -3.47 -5.77 -4.38
CA SER A 55 -3.15 -5.14 -3.08
C SER A 55 -2.82 -6.16 -1.98
N GLY A 56 -3.20 -7.43 -2.15
CA GLY A 56 -3.05 -8.50 -1.17
C GLY A 56 -4.36 -8.94 -0.52
N GLY A 57 -5.48 -8.36 -0.94
CA GLY A 57 -6.82 -8.72 -0.51
C GLY A 57 -7.16 -10.19 -0.72
N ARG A 58 -7.85 -10.80 0.25
CA ARG A 58 -8.20 -12.23 0.25
C ARG A 58 -9.69 -12.50 0.32
N ASP A 59 -10.47 -11.60 0.91
CA ASP A 59 -11.92 -11.76 1.08
C ASP A 59 -12.67 -11.17 -0.13
N THR A 60 -12.47 -11.80 -1.29
CA THR A 60 -13.13 -11.36 -2.54
C THR A 60 -14.65 -11.46 -2.44
N SER A 61 -15.19 -12.42 -1.67
CA SER A 61 -16.62 -12.55 -1.42
C SER A 61 -17.20 -11.30 -0.79
N ARG A 62 -16.58 -10.80 0.29
CA ARG A 62 -17.03 -9.58 0.95
C ARG A 62 -16.71 -8.33 0.14
N PHE A 63 -15.60 -8.30 -0.58
CA PHE A 63 -15.29 -7.18 -1.48
C PHE A 63 -16.36 -6.99 -2.56
N LYS A 64 -16.91 -8.08 -3.10
CA LYS A 64 -17.95 -8.02 -4.13
C LYS A 64 -19.32 -7.57 -3.61
N THR A 65 -19.51 -7.35 -2.31
CA THR A 65 -20.78 -6.83 -1.77
C THR A 65 -20.89 -5.31 -1.86
N ASN A 66 -19.78 -4.60 -2.14
CA ASN A 66 -19.81 -3.16 -2.37
C ASN A 66 -20.46 -2.86 -3.72
N ALA A 67 -21.21 -1.76 -3.82
CA ALA A 67 -21.67 -1.27 -5.11
C ALA A 67 -20.48 -0.71 -5.91
N ILE A 68 -20.48 -0.88 -7.24
CA ILE A 68 -19.35 -0.40 -8.05
C ILE A 68 -19.28 1.13 -8.05
N GLU A 69 -20.43 1.80 -7.96
CA GLU A 69 -20.55 3.25 -7.83
C GLU A 69 -19.86 3.75 -6.55
N GLU A 70 -20.12 3.11 -5.40
CA GLU A 70 -19.47 3.45 -4.12
C GLU A 70 -17.96 3.24 -4.17
N LEU A 71 -17.48 2.20 -4.87
CA LEU A 71 -16.05 1.98 -5.07
C LEU A 71 -15.43 3.11 -5.90
N ARG A 72 -16.08 3.51 -7.00
CA ARG A 72 -15.60 4.60 -7.86
C ARG A 72 -15.55 5.92 -7.11
N ASP A 73 -16.60 6.25 -6.36
CA ASP A 73 -16.67 7.46 -5.54
C ASP A 73 -15.56 7.46 -4.48
N GLY A 74 -15.34 6.32 -3.79
CA GLY A 74 -14.26 6.19 -2.83
C GLY A 74 -12.86 6.30 -3.45
N PHE A 75 -12.68 5.81 -4.68
CA PHE A 75 -11.39 5.90 -5.38
C PHE A 75 -11.13 7.34 -5.87
N ASP A 76 -12.14 8.00 -6.43
CA ASP A 76 -12.04 9.41 -6.82
C ASP A 76 -11.74 10.29 -5.60
N PHE A 77 -12.49 10.09 -4.51
CA PHE A 77 -12.27 10.79 -3.26
C PHE A 77 -10.84 10.60 -2.74
N LEU A 78 -10.36 9.35 -2.66
CA LEU A 78 -9.02 9.04 -2.16
C LEU A 78 -7.91 9.67 -3.01
N LEU A 79 -8.07 9.68 -4.33
CA LEU A 79 -7.01 10.02 -5.27
C LEU A 79 -7.00 11.50 -5.65
N TYR A 80 -8.17 12.13 -5.77
CA TYR A 80 -8.33 13.43 -6.45
C TYR A 80 -8.99 14.52 -5.61
N ASP A 81 -9.64 14.20 -4.49
CA ASP A 81 -10.25 15.23 -3.65
C ASP A 81 -9.19 16.21 -3.08
N ASN A 82 -9.60 17.47 -2.87
CA ASN A 82 -8.76 18.56 -2.40
C ASN A 82 -8.56 18.58 -0.87
N ILE A 83 -9.27 17.72 -0.14
CA ILE A 83 -9.01 17.48 1.28
C ILE A 83 -7.59 16.92 1.48
N LYS A 84 -6.97 17.26 2.62
CA LYS A 84 -5.66 16.73 3.00
C LYS A 84 -5.64 15.20 2.95
N LEU A 85 -4.49 14.66 2.56
CA LEU A 85 -4.29 13.20 2.44
C LEU A 85 -4.66 12.44 3.73
N GLU A 86 -4.38 13.00 4.92
CA GLU A 86 -4.78 12.40 6.18
C GLU A 86 -6.29 12.16 6.26
N GLY A 87 -7.11 13.14 5.93
CA GLY A 87 -8.57 13.03 5.96
C GLY A 87 -9.06 12.05 4.89
N ARG A 88 -8.52 12.15 3.67
CA ARG A 88 -8.86 11.23 2.58
C ARG A 88 -8.59 9.78 2.94
N PHE A 89 -7.42 9.51 3.53
CA PHE A 89 -7.04 8.18 3.95
C PHE A 89 -7.88 7.67 5.13
N ASP A 90 -8.24 8.54 6.08
CA ASP A 90 -9.06 8.18 7.23
C ASP A 90 -10.44 7.69 6.79
N GLU A 91 -11.12 8.43 5.90
CA GLU A 91 -12.44 8.05 5.39
C GLU A 91 -12.45 6.73 4.59
N CYS A 92 -11.32 6.33 4.01
CA CYS A 92 -11.21 5.08 3.24
C CYS A 92 -10.72 3.89 4.08
N ALA A 93 -9.99 4.14 5.18
CA ALA A 93 -9.29 3.09 5.94
C ALA A 93 -9.83 2.89 7.36
N ALA A 94 -10.41 3.92 7.98
CA ALA A 94 -10.98 3.85 9.31
C ALA A 94 -12.26 3.00 9.32
N PRO A 95 -12.57 2.29 10.42
CA PRO A 95 -13.74 1.44 10.48
C PRO A 95 -15.08 2.14 10.21
N GLU A 96 -15.15 3.41 10.60
CA GLU A 96 -16.28 4.33 10.53
C GLU A 96 -16.24 5.30 9.33
N GLY A 97 -15.21 5.19 8.48
CA GLY A 97 -15.04 6.09 7.34
C GLY A 97 -16.13 5.91 6.27
N ALA A 98 -16.55 7.01 5.65
CA ALA A 98 -17.66 7.04 4.70
C ALA A 98 -17.39 6.25 3.41
N TYR A 99 -16.12 6.15 3.02
CA TYR A 99 -15.68 5.46 1.79
C TYR A 99 -14.99 4.12 2.09
N ARG A 100 -15.24 3.55 3.27
CA ARG A 100 -14.63 2.29 3.67
C ARG A 100 -15.18 1.14 2.82
N VAL A 101 -14.28 0.45 2.13
CA VAL A 101 -14.61 -0.72 1.31
C VAL A 101 -14.73 -1.99 2.15
N ALA A 102 -15.86 -2.68 2.06
CA ALA A 102 -16.07 -3.95 2.75
C ALA A 102 -15.06 -5.01 2.29
N GLY A 103 -14.48 -5.75 3.25
CA GLY A 103 -13.45 -6.75 2.96
C GLY A 103 -12.04 -6.17 2.75
N ALA A 104 -11.89 -4.84 2.73
CA ALA A 104 -10.60 -4.17 2.67
C ALA A 104 -10.19 -3.58 4.03
N GLY A 105 -8.87 -3.48 4.23
CA GLY A 105 -8.24 -2.71 5.30
C GLY A 105 -7.32 -1.65 4.70
N LYS A 106 -6.54 -0.97 5.54
CA LYS A 106 -5.57 0.09 5.18
C LYS A 106 -4.60 -0.27 4.05
N GLU A 107 -4.34 -1.56 3.84
CA GLU A 107 -3.51 -2.08 2.77
C GLU A 107 -4.06 -1.69 1.38
N PHE A 108 -5.39 -1.64 1.22
CA PHE A 108 -6.01 -1.36 -0.06
C PHE A 108 -5.91 0.13 -0.47
N PRO A 109 -6.37 1.12 0.32
CA PRO A 109 -6.22 2.52 -0.05
C PRO A 109 -4.74 2.94 -0.16
N SER A 110 -3.84 2.42 0.69
CA SER A 110 -2.40 2.70 0.56
C SER A 110 -1.79 2.09 -0.70
N TYR A 111 -2.30 0.95 -1.17
CA TYR A 111 -1.93 0.36 -2.46
C TYR A 111 -2.41 1.21 -3.64
N LEU A 112 -3.66 1.70 -3.63
CA LEU A 112 -4.19 2.57 -4.69
C LEU A 112 -3.40 3.88 -4.79
N LEU A 113 -3.05 4.49 -3.66
CA LEU A 113 -2.16 5.65 -3.62
C LEU A 113 -0.76 5.33 -4.19
N CYS A 114 -0.14 4.22 -3.77
CA CYS A 114 1.16 3.82 -4.30
C CYS A 114 1.12 3.54 -5.82
N LEU A 115 0.02 2.95 -6.32
CA LEU A 115 -0.18 2.76 -7.76
C LEU A 115 -0.28 4.10 -8.51
N SER A 116 -1.01 5.07 -7.97
CA SER A 116 -1.22 6.37 -8.61
C SER A 116 0.07 7.18 -8.70
N ASN A 117 0.86 7.19 -7.61
CA ASN A 117 2.17 7.82 -7.58
C ASN A 117 3.17 7.10 -6.66
N PRO A 118 3.94 6.12 -7.18
CA PRO A 118 4.87 5.34 -6.36
C PRO A 118 6.07 6.16 -5.87
N ALA A 119 6.32 7.35 -6.43
CA ALA A 119 7.35 8.25 -5.93
C ALA A 119 6.92 9.01 -4.66
N LEU A 120 5.61 9.11 -4.40
CA LEU A 120 5.07 9.86 -3.27
C LEU A 120 4.44 8.98 -2.19
N PHE A 121 3.81 7.87 -2.56
CA PHE A 121 2.97 7.11 -1.64
C PHE A 121 3.46 5.69 -1.44
N ALA A 122 3.45 5.24 -0.19
CA ALA A 122 3.87 3.91 0.20
C ALA A 122 2.69 3.00 0.52
N VAL A 123 2.90 1.69 0.37
CA VAL A 123 1.94 0.69 0.83
C VAL A 123 2.11 0.47 2.33
N TRP A 124 1.03 0.60 3.08
CA TRP A 124 0.99 0.28 4.49
C TRP A 124 0.40 -1.12 4.71
N ASN A 125 1.28 -2.08 4.96
CA ASN A 125 0.92 -3.46 5.29
C ASN A 125 1.80 -4.02 6.42
N ALA A 126 1.51 -5.24 6.86
CA ALA A 126 2.26 -5.90 7.94
C ALA A 126 3.76 -6.09 7.63
N ASN A 127 4.14 -6.25 6.35
CA ASN A 127 5.55 -6.35 5.97
C ASN A 127 6.26 -5.00 6.15
N ALA A 128 5.61 -3.90 5.76
CA ALA A 128 6.13 -2.55 5.93
C ALA A 128 6.36 -2.23 7.41
N GLU A 129 5.38 -2.54 8.27
CA GLU A 129 5.53 -2.37 9.72
C GLU A 129 6.68 -3.22 10.30
N ARG A 130 6.86 -4.45 9.80
CA ARG A 130 7.97 -5.32 10.21
C ARG A 130 9.32 -4.77 9.77
N LEU A 131 9.43 -4.28 8.53
CA LEU A 131 10.64 -3.63 8.03
C LEU A 131 11.01 -2.42 8.90
N LEU A 132 10.04 -1.56 9.21
CA LEU A 132 10.25 -0.41 10.08
C LEU A 132 10.69 -0.83 11.49
N ARG A 133 10.10 -1.89 12.05
CA ARG A 133 10.52 -2.44 13.35
C ARG A 133 11.97 -2.94 13.31
N GLN A 134 12.36 -3.68 12.28
CA GLN A 134 13.74 -4.17 12.12
C GLN A 134 14.74 -3.03 11.88
N ALA A 135 14.31 -1.95 11.23
CA ALA A 135 15.12 -0.75 11.02
C ALA A 135 15.17 0.20 12.23
N GLY A 136 14.39 -0.06 13.30
CA GLY A 136 14.27 0.84 14.45
C GLY A 136 13.56 2.16 14.13
N LEU A 137 12.65 2.15 13.13
CA LEU A 137 11.96 3.33 12.60
C LEU A 137 10.42 3.26 12.74
N LEU A 138 9.88 2.26 13.44
CA LEU A 138 8.44 2.15 13.61
C LEU A 138 7.92 3.34 14.44
N PRO A 139 6.97 4.15 13.94
CA PRO A 139 6.47 5.31 14.67
C PRO A 139 5.77 4.95 15.97
N ASP A 140 5.94 5.76 17.02
CA ASP A 140 5.27 5.57 18.32
C ASP A 140 3.75 5.83 18.24
N SER A 141 3.33 6.68 17.29
CA SER A 141 1.94 7.02 16.99
C SER A 141 1.10 5.82 16.53
N MET A 142 1.73 4.70 16.17
CA MET A 142 1.05 3.48 15.77
C MET A 142 0.05 2.96 16.81
N LYS A 143 0.23 3.34 18.09
CA LYS A 143 -0.64 2.93 19.21
C LYS A 143 -1.93 3.74 19.35
N ARG A 144 -1.98 4.99 18.86
CA ARG A 144 -3.11 5.91 19.12
C ARG A 144 -3.24 6.95 18.00
N GLY A 145 -4.48 7.32 17.68
CA GLY A 145 -4.80 8.42 16.76
C GLY A 145 -5.48 7.97 15.47
N PRO A 146 -5.95 8.94 14.66
CA PRO A 146 -6.62 8.68 13.39
C PRO A 146 -5.75 7.81 12.46
N VAL A 147 -6.39 6.97 11.66
CA VAL A 147 -5.68 6.12 10.68
C VAL A 147 -4.95 6.98 9.67
N GLY A 148 -5.54 8.10 9.25
CA GLY A 148 -4.94 9.08 8.35
C GLY A 148 -3.59 9.62 8.81
N ILE A 149 -3.50 10.07 10.07
CA ILE A 149 -2.24 10.57 10.66
C ILE A 149 -1.19 9.46 10.74
N ARG A 150 -1.60 8.27 11.17
CA ARG A 150 -0.69 7.11 11.22
C ARG A 150 -0.16 6.73 9.84
N TYR A 151 -0.95 6.91 8.78
CA TYR A 151 -0.46 6.69 7.42
C TYR A 151 0.64 7.68 7.03
N LEU A 152 0.52 8.97 7.41
CA LEU A 152 1.58 9.95 7.16
C LEU A 152 2.87 9.60 7.92
N ASP A 153 2.76 9.17 9.17
CA ASP A 153 3.93 8.76 9.97
C ASP A 153 4.62 7.52 9.38
N ILE A 154 3.84 6.54 8.92
CA ILE A 154 4.35 5.37 8.19
C ILE A 154 5.04 5.80 6.89
N LEU A 155 4.44 6.74 6.15
CA LEU A 155 4.98 7.24 4.90
C LEU A 155 6.34 7.93 5.10
N GLU A 156 6.46 8.77 6.14
CA GLU A 156 7.72 9.41 6.51
C GLU A 156 8.79 8.38 6.90
N ALA A 157 8.42 7.41 7.74
CA ALA A 157 9.35 6.37 8.16
C ALA A 157 9.84 5.51 6.99
N LEU A 158 8.95 5.13 6.07
CA LEU A 158 9.32 4.39 4.85
C LEU A 158 10.13 5.25 3.88
N ASN A 159 9.92 6.56 3.84
CA ASN A 159 10.75 7.48 3.06
C ASN A 159 12.20 7.52 3.59
N GLN A 160 12.39 7.44 4.91
CA GLN A 160 13.73 7.29 5.47
C GLN A 160 14.40 5.98 5.05
N VAL A 161 13.64 4.86 5.02
CA VAL A 161 14.16 3.60 4.48
C VAL A 161 14.53 3.74 3.01
N ARG A 162 13.69 4.40 2.19
CA ARG A 162 13.97 4.67 0.77
C ARG A 162 15.26 5.44 0.58
N ALA A 163 15.46 6.53 1.33
CA ALA A 163 16.67 7.32 1.28
C ALA A 163 17.92 6.51 1.68
N ARG A 164 17.83 5.70 2.75
CA ARG A 164 18.96 4.89 3.25
C ARG A 164 19.30 3.70 2.36
N SER A 165 18.32 3.15 1.64
CA SER A 165 18.47 1.98 0.75
C SER A 165 18.74 2.35 -0.72
N GLY A 166 18.67 3.64 -1.06
CA GLY A 166 18.86 4.14 -2.41
C GLY A 166 17.81 3.66 -3.42
N ARG A 167 16.63 3.23 -2.95
CA ARG A 167 15.55 2.76 -3.82
C ARG A 167 14.87 3.93 -4.53
N ARG A 168 14.37 3.68 -5.74
CA ARG A 168 13.82 4.74 -6.61
C ARG A 168 12.43 5.20 -6.16
N ASP A 169 11.62 4.26 -5.70
CA ASP A 169 10.22 4.49 -5.38
C ASP A 169 9.73 3.54 -4.28
N PHE A 170 8.47 3.69 -3.88
CA PHE A 170 7.89 2.90 -2.79
C PHE A 170 7.44 1.50 -3.19
N ARG A 171 7.45 1.12 -4.49
CA ARG A 171 7.22 -0.26 -4.91
C ARG A 171 8.42 -1.12 -4.54
N GLU A 172 9.62 -0.61 -4.78
CA GLU A 172 10.88 -1.24 -4.35
C GLU A 172 10.96 -1.34 -2.81
N ILE A 173 10.34 -0.41 -2.08
CA ILE A 173 10.26 -0.47 -0.61
C ILE A 173 9.27 -1.54 -0.14
N ASP A 174 8.12 -1.68 -0.80
CA ASP A 174 7.17 -2.76 -0.51
C ASP A 174 7.78 -4.15 -0.81
N GLU A 175 8.59 -4.26 -1.87
CA GLU A 175 9.40 -5.44 -2.17
C GLU A 175 10.45 -5.72 -1.10
N LEU A 176 11.15 -4.68 -0.64
CA LEU A 176 12.13 -4.79 0.44
C LEU A 176 11.47 -5.26 1.73
N ALA A 177 10.29 -4.72 2.03
CA ALA A 177 9.49 -5.10 3.17
C ALA A 177 9.05 -6.56 3.08
N TYR A 178 8.57 -7.00 1.92
CA TYR A 178 8.23 -8.40 1.68
C TYR A 178 9.42 -9.32 1.95
N GLN A 179 10.60 -9.00 1.38
CA GLN A 179 11.82 -9.78 1.58
C GLN A 179 12.23 -9.83 3.06
N ALA A 180 12.24 -8.69 3.75
CA ALA A 180 12.57 -8.59 5.17
C ALA A 180 11.64 -9.44 6.05
N ALA A 181 10.37 -9.57 5.66
CA ALA A 181 9.41 -10.42 6.34
C ALA A 181 9.66 -11.93 6.12
N GLN A 182 10.25 -12.33 4.99
CA GLN A 182 10.59 -13.73 4.70
C GLN A 182 11.87 -14.21 5.41
N ARG A 183 12.75 -13.28 5.82
CA ARG A 183 13.95 -13.64 6.59
C ARG A 183 13.53 -14.14 7.98
N LYS A 184 13.92 -15.38 8.32
CA LYS A 184 13.73 -15.91 9.67
C LYS A 184 14.48 -15.01 10.65
N PRO A 185 13.89 -14.64 11.80
CA PRO A 185 14.70 -14.05 12.88
C PRO A 185 15.79 -15.07 13.22
N HIS A 186 17.05 -14.61 13.27
CA HIS A 186 18.11 -15.42 13.84
C HIS A 186 17.79 -15.54 15.32
N SER A 187 17.46 -16.76 15.74
CA SER A 187 17.28 -17.15 17.14
C SER A 187 18.63 -17.17 17.85
#